data_AF-A0A2V9CH35-F1
#
_entry.id   AF-A0A2V9CH35-F1
#
_cell.length_a   1.000
_cell.length_b   1.000
_cell.length_c   1.000
_cell.angle_alpha   90.00
_cell.angle_beta   90.00
_cell.angle_gamma   90.00
#
_symmetry.space_group_name_H-M   'P 1'
#
loop_
_entity.id
_entity.type
_entity.pdbx_description
1 polymer ?
#
loop_
_entity_poly.entity_id
_entity_poly.type
_entity_poly.pdbx_seq_one_letter_code
_entity_poly.pdbx_strand_id
1 'polypeptide(L)'
;MLEIIANALRAPSARLIEGCCGYYQNNKDEWGAYMTVWDAGHYHMISVSHVSNTPTKHEVAAALVSPTRYIKEEGRYRNSRGTLGYWATVKSGDHWYMVSVSDMLQPFHNQWWLERIS
;
A
#
# COMPACT_ATOMS: atom_id res chain seq x y z
N MET A 1 -4.65 10.25 0.01
CA MET A 1 -4.25 9.00 -0.68
C MET A 1 -4.08 7.83 0.28
N LEU A 2 -3.33 7.94 1.37
CA LEU A 2 -3.19 6.83 2.34
C LEU A 2 -4.51 6.31 2.92
N GLU A 3 -5.46 7.19 3.24
CA GLU A 3 -6.82 6.81 3.69
C GLU A 3 -7.55 5.94 2.65
N ILE A 4 -7.39 6.27 1.37
CA ILE A 4 -7.97 5.53 0.26
C ILE A 4 -7.37 4.12 0.19
N ILE A 5 -6.05 4.01 0.28
CA ILE A 5 -5.36 2.72 0.30
C ILE A 5 -5.82 1.90 1.51
N ALA A 6 -5.87 2.50 2.70
CA ALA A 6 -6.32 1.82 3.90
C ALA A 6 -7.75 1.29 3.77
N ASN A 7 -8.65 2.06 3.15
CA ASN A 7 -10.02 1.61 2.89
C ASN A 7 -10.08 0.47 1.86
N ALA A 8 -9.27 0.50 0.81
CA ALA A 8 -9.14 -0.62 -0.13
C ALA A 8 -8.64 -1.88 0.58
N LEU A 9 -7.64 -1.77 1.47
CA LEU A 9 -7.13 -2.92 2.24
C LEU A 9 -8.15 -3.52 3.21
N ARG A 10 -9.09 -2.70 3.72
CA ARG A 10 -10.20 -3.14 4.58
C ARG A 10 -11.38 -3.69 3.79
N ALA A 11 -11.43 -3.49 2.48
CA ALA A 11 -12.58 -3.88 1.68
C ALA A 11 -12.79 -5.41 1.75
N PRO A 12 -14.04 -5.89 1.78
CA PRO A 12 -14.33 -7.32 1.73
C PRO A 12 -13.80 -7.99 0.45
N SER A 13 -13.70 -7.23 -0.65
CA SER A 13 -13.14 -7.66 -1.93
C SER A 13 -11.61 -7.74 -1.93
N ALA A 14 -10.94 -7.18 -0.92
CA ALA A 14 -9.49 -7.18 -0.83
C ALA A 14 -8.97 -8.59 -0.56
N ARG A 15 -8.14 -9.11 -1.45
CA ARG A 15 -7.55 -10.45 -1.34
C ARG A 15 -6.04 -10.38 -1.40
N LEU A 16 -5.38 -11.15 -0.53
CA LEU A 16 -3.94 -11.39 -0.66
C LEU A 16 -3.69 -12.23 -1.91
N ILE A 17 -2.62 -11.91 -2.62
CA ILE A 17 -2.12 -12.74 -3.71
C ILE A 17 -1.13 -13.75 -3.11
N GLU A 18 -1.62 -14.94 -2.80
CA GLU A 18 -0.86 -16.06 -2.24
C GLU A 18 0.27 -16.45 -3.22
N GLY A 19 1.51 -16.04 -2.94
CA GLY A 19 2.66 -16.17 -3.86
C GLY A 19 3.38 -14.84 -4.11
N CYS A 20 2.75 -13.71 -3.79
CA CYS A 20 3.35 -12.39 -3.80
C CYS A 20 3.44 -11.79 -2.38
N CYS A 21 3.63 -12.66 -1.40
CA CYS A 21 3.82 -12.35 0.01
C CYS A 21 5.00 -13.13 0.55
N GLY A 22 5.77 -12.55 1.47
CA GLY A 22 6.94 -13.20 2.04
C GLY A 22 7.77 -12.29 2.93
N TYR A 23 8.98 -12.72 3.21
CA TYR A 23 9.96 -11.96 3.99
C TYR A 23 11.07 -11.45 3.09
N TYR A 24 11.66 -10.33 3.48
CA TYR A 24 12.87 -9.80 2.86
C TYR A 24 13.82 -9.31 3.94
N GLN A 25 15.11 -9.27 3.60
CA GLN A 25 16.11 -8.56 4.38
C GLN A 25 16.55 -7.34 3.56
N ASN A 26 16.52 -6.15 4.18
CA ASN A 26 16.93 -4.93 3.49
C ASN A 26 18.46 -4.78 3.49
N ASN A 27 18.96 -3.70 2.88
CA ASN A 27 20.40 -3.40 2.79
C ASN A 27 21.05 -2.97 4.14
N LYS A 28 20.29 -2.97 5.23
CA LYS A 28 20.75 -2.72 6.60
C LYS A 28 20.66 -3.98 7.48
N ASP A 29 20.50 -5.15 6.85
CA ASP A 29 20.32 -6.43 7.52
C ASP A 29 19.04 -6.53 8.38
N GLU A 30 18.09 -5.60 8.21
CA GLU A 30 16.81 -5.60 8.92
C GLU A 30 15.79 -6.47 8.18
N TRP A 31 15.12 -7.35 8.93
CA TRP A 31 14.04 -8.18 8.40
C TRP A 31 12.74 -7.39 8.27
N GLY A 32 12.02 -7.68 7.19
CA GLY A 32 10.70 -7.17 6.91
C GLY A 32 9.83 -8.20 6.21
N ALA A 33 8.57 -7.82 5.99
CA ALA A 33 7.63 -8.62 5.20
C ALA A 33 7.07 -7.79 4.05
N TYR A 34 6.77 -8.45 2.95
CA TYR A 34 6.05 -7.84 1.83
C TYR A 34 4.75 -8.62 1.58
N MET A 35 3.76 -7.92 1.05
CA MET A 35 2.52 -8.51 0.59
C MET A 35 1.99 -7.76 -0.62
N THR A 36 1.23 -8.49 -1.45
CA THR A 36 0.46 -7.90 -2.53
C THR A 36 -1.02 -8.15 -2.26
N VAL A 37 -1.79 -7.08 -2.23
CA VAL A 37 -3.25 -7.13 -2.09
C VAL A 37 -3.88 -6.70 -3.40
N TRP A 38 -4.84 -7.47 -3.89
CA TRP A 38 -5.70 -7.06 -4.99
C TRP A 38 -7.03 -6.57 -4.44
N ASP A 39 -7.49 -5.41 -4.92
CA ASP A 39 -8.82 -4.90 -4.64
C ASP A 39 -9.37 -4.10 -5.82
N ALA A 40 -10.61 -4.39 -6.23
CA ALA A 40 -11.35 -3.65 -7.27
C ALA A 40 -10.54 -3.38 -8.57
N GLY A 41 -9.71 -4.32 -9.00
CA GLY A 41 -8.87 -4.19 -10.20
C GLY A 41 -7.44 -3.69 -9.95
N HIS A 42 -7.14 -3.22 -8.74
CA HIS A 42 -5.89 -2.58 -8.40
C HIS A 42 -4.96 -3.52 -7.63
N TYR A 43 -3.66 -3.42 -7.90
CA TYR A 43 -2.62 -4.08 -7.11
C TYR A 43 -2.02 -3.09 -6.11
N HIS A 44 -2.05 -3.46 -4.84
CA HIS A 44 -1.39 -2.78 -3.73
C HIS A 44 -0.17 -3.59 -3.34
N MET A 45 1.02 -3.07 -3.62
CA MET A 45 2.28 -3.63 -3.17
C MET A 45 2.70 -2.94 -1.88
N ILE A 46 2.96 -3.73 -0.85
CA ILE A 46 3.23 -3.25 0.51
C ILE A 46 4.47 -3.96 1.01
N SER A 47 5.41 -3.21 1.58
CA SER A 47 6.47 -3.76 2.41
C SER A 47 6.50 -3.08 3.78
N VAL A 48 6.81 -3.86 4.81
CA VAL A 48 6.85 -3.43 6.21
C VAL A 48 8.17 -3.87 6.82
N SER A 49 8.92 -2.93 7.41
CA SER A 49 10.18 -3.21 8.09
C SER A 49 9.98 -3.62 9.55
N HIS A 50 11.00 -4.25 10.13
CA HIS A 50 11.07 -4.60 11.55
C HIS A 50 9.93 -5.51 12.01
N VAL A 51 9.56 -6.50 11.19
CA VAL A 51 8.51 -7.45 11.56
C VAL A 51 9.07 -8.87 11.66
N SER A 52 8.63 -9.58 12.69
CA SER A 52 8.90 -11.02 12.87
C SER A 52 7.86 -11.90 12.20
N ASN A 53 6.68 -11.34 11.90
CA ASN A 53 5.57 -12.02 11.23
C ASN A 53 5.01 -11.11 10.12
N THR A 54 4.42 -11.71 9.08
CA THR A 54 3.72 -10.94 8.06
C THR A 54 2.50 -10.24 8.68
N PRO A 55 2.42 -8.89 8.67
CA PRO A 55 1.23 -8.21 9.14
C PRO A 55 0.04 -8.52 8.24
N THR A 56 -1.16 -8.42 8.79
CA THR A 56 -2.40 -8.52 8.02
C THR A 56 -2.66 -7.22 7.26
N LYS A 57 -3.46 -7.30 6.19
CA LYS A 57 -3.93 -6.11 5.45
C LYS A 57 -4.65 -5.09 6.36
N HIS A 58 -5.32 -5.55 7.42
CA HIS A 58 -6.01 -4.69 8.39
C HIS A 58 -5.04 -3.95 9.31
N GLU A 59 -3.98 -4.62 9.78
CA GLU A 59 -2.93 -3.99 10.58
C GLU A 59 -2.18 -2.93 9.76
N VAL A 60 -1.87 -3.23 8.49
CA VAL A 60 -1.29 -2.23 7.58
C VAL A 60 -2.26 -1.05 7.40
N ALA A 61 -3.53 -1.30 7.13
CA ALA A 61 -4.53 -0.24 6.97
C ALA A 61 -4.62 0.66 8.20
N ALA A 62 -4.61 0.08 9.40
CA ALA A 62 -4.60 0.82 10.66
C ALA A 62 -3.34 1.69 10.80
N ALA A 63 -2.17 1.14 10.49
CA ALA A 63 -0.91 1.86 10.55
C ALA A 63 -0.85 3.06 9.59
N LEU A 64 -1.36 2.90 8.36
CA LEU A 64 -1.38 3.95 7.33
C LEU A 64 -2.28 5.14 7.66
N VAL A 65 -3.25 4.97 8.57
CA VAL A 65 -4.15 6.05 9.01
C VAL A 65 -3.97 6.41 10.47
N SER A 66 -2.98 5.82 11.15
CA SER A 66 -2.67 6.14 12.53
C SER A 66 -2.53 7.66 12.72
N PRO A 67 -3.09 8.26 13.78
CA PRO A 67 -2.91 9.67 14.09
C PRO A 67 -1.44 10.06 14.31
N THR A 68 -0.61 9.10 14.73
CA THR A 68 0.81 9.30 15.02
C THR A 68 1.73 8.94 13.85
N ARG A 69 1.16 8.63 12.68
CA ARG A 69 1.95 8.30 11.49
C ARG A 69 2.76 9.51 11.03
N TYR A 70 3.90 9.24 10.42
CA TYR A 70 4.73 10.23 9.77
C TYR A 70 4.97 9.83 8.31
N ILE A 71 4.61 10.71 7.37
CA ILE A 71 4.89 10.50 5.94
C ILE A 71 6.26 11.09 5.66
N LYS A 72 7.23 10.23 5.32
CA LYS A 72 8.58 10.68 4.94
C LYS A 72 8.57 11.24 3.53
N GLU A 73 7.89 10.55 2.62
CA GLU A 73 7.82 10.88 1.21
C GLU A 73 6.60 10.20 0.58
N GLU A 74 6.04 10.85 -0.43
CA GLU A 74 4.97 10.30 -1.26
C GLU A 74 5.02 10.92 -2.65
N GLY A 75 4.44 10.25 -3.63
CA GLY A 75 4.45 10.75 -4.98
C GLY A 75 3.60 9.95 -5.94
N ARG A 76 3.51 10.47 -7.16
CA ARG A 76 2.93 9.76 -8.29
C ARG A 76 4.06 9.17 -9.11
N TYR A 77 3.81 8.02 -9.73
CA TYR A 77 4.74 7.39 -10.64
C TYR A 77 4.02 6.92 -11.90
N ARG A 78 4.79 6.73 -12.97
CA ARG A 78 4.34 6.01 -14.17
C ARG A 78 5.17 4.73 -14.26
N ASN A 79 4.51 3.58 -14.26
CA ASN A 79 5.21 2.31 -14.38
C ASN A 79 5.69 2.07 -15.83
N SER A 80 6.45 0.99 -16.04
CA SER A 80 6.98 0.61 -17.36
C SER A 80 5.90 0.31 -18.42
N ARG A 81 4.67 0.03 -18.00
CA ARG A 81 3.51 -0.18 -18.88
C ARG A 81 2.75 1.13 -19.17
N GLY A 82 3.25 2.26 -18.69
CA GLY A 82 2.61 3.56 -18.87
C GLY A 82 1.46 3.84 -17.89
N THR A 83 1.15 2.94 -16.95
CA THR A 83 0.07 3.13 -15.96
C THR A 83 0.51 4.11 -14.87
N LEU A 84 -0.36 5.05 -14.52
CA LEU A 84 -0.15 5.93 -13.37
C LEU A 84 -0.43 5.20 -12.06
N GLY A 85 0.37 5.53 -11.05
CA GLY A 85 0.23 5.01 -9.71
C GLY A 85 0.61 6.04 -8.65
N TYR A 86 0.42 5.65 -7.41
CA TYR A 86 0.81 6.41 -6.23
C TYR A 86 1.68 5.54 -5.32
N TRP A 87 2.66 6.15 -4.68
CA TRP A 87 3.52 5.50 -3.71
C TRP A 87 3.74 6.40 -2.49
N ALA A 88 4.03 5.79 -1.35
CA ALA A 88 4.40 6.49 -0.12
C ALA A 88 5.28 5.65 0.79
N THR A 89 6.16 6.34 1.52
CA THR A 89 6.95 5.78 2.62
C THR A 89 6.46 6.41 3.93
N VAL A 90 5.90 5.58 4.81
CA VAL A 90 5.22 6.01 6.04
C VAL A 90 5.87 5.33 7.24
N LYS A 91 6.16 6.08 8.31
CA LYS A 91 6.48 5.52 9.62
C LYS A 91 5.22 5.47 10.47
N SER A 92 4.99 4.36 11.14
CA SER A 92 3.91 4.20 12.11
C SER A 92 4.34 3.24 13.21
N GLY A 93 4.37 3.72 14.46
CA GLY A 93 5.07 3.01 15.53
C GLY A 93 6.56 2.82 15.19
N ASP A 94 7.06 1.60 15.39
CA ASP A 94 8.46 1.23 15.14
C ASP A 94 8.72 0.68 13.72
N HIS A 95 7.71 0.74 12.85
CA HIS A 95 7.75 0.16 11.52
C HIS A 95 7.76 1.23 10.43
N TRP A 96 8.46 0.92 9.34
CA TRP A 96 8.35 1.62 8.08
C TRP A 96 7.49 0.83 7.11
N TYR A 97 6.58 1.53 6.45
CA TYR A 97 5.66 1.00 5.45
C TYR A 97 5.98 1.67 4.13
N MET A 98 6.39 0.89 3.13
CA MET A 98 6.38 1.36 1.75
C MET A 98 5.15 0.79 1.08
N VAL A 99 4.30 1.67 0.56
CA VAL A 99 3.09 1.27 -0.15
C VAL A 99 3.12 1.85 -1.55
N SER A 100 2.71 1.05 -2.51
CA SER A 100 2.44 1.52 -3.86
C SER A 100 1.19 0.86 -4.42
N VAL A 101 0.45 1.63 -5.20
CA VAL A 101 -0.72 1.16 -5.92
C VAL A 101 -0.55 1.58 -7.37
N SER A 102 -0.68 0.61 -8.27
CA SER A 102 -0.78 0.85 -9.71
C SER A 102 -2.22 0.65 -10.14
N ASP A 103 -2.65 1.41 -11.15
CA ASP A 103 -3.99 1.42 -11.75
C ASP A 103 -4.87 2.60 -11.33
N MET A 104 -4.32 3.82 -11.36
CA MET A 104 -5.16 5.02 -11.29
C MET A 104 -5.73 5.42 -12.67
N LEU A 105 -6.27 4.48 -13.49
CA LEU A 105 -7.28 4.68 -14.59
C LEU A 105 -7.16 3.64 -15.73
N GLN A 106 -8.17 2.77 -15.89
CA GLN A 106 -8.69 2.41 -17.22
C GLN A 106 -9.98 3.22 -17.52
N PRO A 107 -10.31 3.50 -18.79
CA PRO A 107 -11.29 4.53 -19.20
C PRO A 107 -12.76 4.25 -18.83
N PHE A 108 -13.05 3.18 -18.08
CA PHE A 108 -14.42 2.75 -17.76
C PHE A 108 -14.81 2.93 -16.29
N HIS A 109 -13.89 3.36 -15.43
CA HIS A 109 -14.22 3.72 -14.05
C HIS A 109 -13.87 5.18 -13.86
N ASN A 110 -14.91 6.02 -13.76
CA ASN A 110 -14.79 7.40 -13.31
C ASN A 110 -13.83 7.48 -12.12
N GLN A 111 -13.01 8.53 -12.15
CA GLN A 111 -11.96 8.85 -11.20
C GLN A 111 -12.49 8.88 -9.76
N TRP A 112 -12.60 7.72 -9.14
CA TRP A 112 -13.27 7.48 -7.86
C TRP A 112 -12.60 8.20 -6.67
N TRP A 113 -11.39 8.75 -6.86
CA TRP A 113 -10.70 9.62 -5.90
C TRP A 113 -10.82 11.13 -6.19
N LEU A 114 -11.35 11.54 -7.36
CA LEU A 114 -11.55 12.96 -7.68
C LEU A 114 -12.93 13.47 -7.25
N GLU A 115 -13.92 12.60 -7.01
CA GLU A 115 -15.29 12.98 -6.60
C GLU A 115 -15.49 13.11 -5.08
N ARG A 116 -14.43 12.96 -4.25
CA ARG A 116 -14.53 13.07 -2.78
C ARG A 116 -13.85 14.30 -2.18
N ILE A 117 -13.47 15.25 -3.04
CA ILE A 117 -12.95 16.56 -2.63
C ILE A 117 -13.72 17.62 -3.42
N SER A 118 -15.01 17.75 -3.11
CA SER A 118 -15.88 18.87 -3.51
C SER A 118 -16.85 19.16 -2.39
#